data_AF-A0A820NZK9-F1
#
_entry.id   AF-A0A820NZK9-F1
#
_cell.length_a   1.000
_cell.length_b   1.000
_cell.length_c   1.000
_cell.angle_alpha   90.00
_cell.angle_beta   90.00
_cell.angle_gamma   90.00
#
_symmetry.space_group_name_H-M   'P 1'
#
loop_
_entity.id
_entity.type
_entity.pdbx_description
1 polymer ?
#
loop_
_entity_poly.entity_id
_entity_poly.type
_entity_poly.pdbx_seq_one_letter_code
_entity_poly.pdbx_strand_id
1 'polypeptide(L)'
;KKLSTIALALGVDRTRSELIPFLTDTIYDEDEVLLALAEQLGTFTQLVGGESHVHVLLPPLESLAQVEETIVRDKAVESLRLLAPQHSTTDLETYFVPTVKRLAQGDWFTSRTSASGLISVCYARVSNHVKGE
;
A
#
# COMPACT_ATOMS: atom_id res chain seq x y z
N LYS A 1 6.47 14.03 8.29
CA LYS A 1 6.74 14.42 9.72
C LYS A 1 5.48 14.71 10.54
N LYS A 2 4.50 15.51 10.07
CA LYS A 2 3.27 15.78 10.85
C LYS A 2 2.40 14.52 11.03
N LEU A 3 2.23 13.71 9.98
CA LEU A 3 1.38 12.50 10.01
C LEU A 3 1.87 11.44 11.02
N SER A 4 3.16 11.15 11.06
CA SER A 4 3.74 10.21 12.04
C SER A 4 3.55 10.67 13.48
N THR A 5 3.57 11.99 13.73
CA THR A 5 3.32 12.53 15.07
C THR A 5 1.86 12.33 15.50
N ILE A 6 0.92 12.49 14.56
CA ILE A 6 -0.51 12.24 14.80
C ILE A 6 -0.74 10.75 15.08
N ALA A 7 -0.18 9.86 14.26
CA ALA A 7 -0.30 8.41 14.48
C ALA A 7 0.29 7.97 15.83
N LEU A 8 1.45 8.51 16.20
CA LEU A 8 2.05 8.27 17.53
C LEU A 8 1.14 8.73 18.67
N ALA A 9 0.52 9.91 18.54
CA ALA A 9 -0.38 10.45 19.56
C ALA A 9 -1.71 9.67 19.67
N LEU A 10 -2.21 9.15 18.54
CA LEU A 10 -3.42 8.34 18.49
C LEU A 10 -3.22 6.92 19.03
N GLY A 11 -1.99 6.39 18.89
CA GLY A 11 -1.68 4.98 19.18
C GLY A 11 -2.05 4.06 18.01
N VAL A 12 -1.55 2.82 18.06
CA VAL A 12 -1.63 1.87 16.95
C VAL A 12 -3.07 1.46 16.61
N ASP A 13 -3.94 1.30 17.61
CA ASP A 13 -5.32 0.86 17.39
C ASP A 13 -6.13 1.91 16.63
N ARG A 14 -6.12 3.15 17.13
CA ARG A 14 -6.82 4.28 16.50
C ARG A 14 -6.20 4.69 15.18
N THR A 15 -4.88 4.51 15.03
CA THR A 15 -4.23 4.71 13.73
C THR A 15 -4.85 3.79 12.68
N ARG A 16 -5.09 2.51 13.00
CA ARG A 16 -5.71 1.56 12.07
C ARG A 16 -7.20 1.80 11.87
N SER A 17 -7.96 2.07 12.94
CA SER A 17 -9.42 2.14 12.86
C SER A 17 -9.96 3.51 12.46
N GLU A 18 -9.19 4.59 12.62
CA GLU A 18 -9.61 5.96 12.35
C GLU A 18 -8.72 6.64 11.30
N LEU A 19 -7.40 6.68 11.54
CA LEU A 19 -6.50 7.47 10.69
C LEU A 19 -6.36 6.86 9.28
N ILE A 20 -6.13 5.56 9.18
CA ILE A 20 -5.96 4.89 7.87
C ILE A 20 -7.24 4.97 7.01
N PRO A 21 -8.45 4.68 7.52
CA PRO A 21 -9.69 4.90 6.76
C PRO A 21 -9.85 6.36 6.32
N PHE A 22 -9.61 7.31 7.23
CA PHE A 22 -9.66 8.74 6.89
C PHE A 22 -8.73 9.08 5.73
N LEU A 23 -7.47 8.64 5.79
CA LEU A 23 -6.49 8.86 4.72
C LEU A 23 -6.86 8.18 3.40
N THR A 24 -7.63 7.09 3.46
CA THR A 24 -8.09 6.35 2.27
C THR A 24 -9.25 7.07 1.58
N ASP A 25 -10.16 7.64 2.37
CA ASP A 25 -11.33 8.37 1.86
C ASP A 25 -10.95 9.76 1.32
N THR A 26 -9.82 10.33 1.75
CA THR A 26 -9.37 11.67 1.37
C THR A 26 -8.30 11.68 0.25
N ILE A 27 -8.21 10.65 -0.60
CA ILE A 27 -7.20 10.53 -1.69
C ILE A 27 -7.56 11.41 -2.91
N TYR A 28 -8.07 12.62 -2.69
CA TYR A 28 -8.47 13.56 -3.74
C TYR A 28 -7.89 14.97 -3.51
N ASP A 29 -6.76 15.05 -2.80
CA ASP A 29 -6.06 16.29 -2.47
C ASP A 29 -5.01 16.65 -3.54
N GLU A 30 -4.26 17.74 -3.32
CA GLU A 30 -3.19 18.20 -4.21
C GLU A 30 -2.07 17.14 -4.39
N ASP A 31 -1.50 17.05 -5.59
CA ASP A 31 -0.51 16.01 -5.95
C ASP A 31 0.70 15.97 -5.00
N GLU A 32 1.15 17.12 -4.49
CA GLU A 32 2.24 17.20 -3.50
C GLU A 32 1.88 16.52 -2.17
N VAL A 33 0.61 16.64 -1.76
CA VAL A 33 0.08 15.99 -0.55
C VAL A 33 -0.02 14.49 -0.77
N LEU A 34 -0.51 14.06 -1.94
CA LEU A 34 -0.62 12.64 -2.30
C LEU A 34 0.75 11.98 -2.39
N LEU A 35 1.75 12.66 -2.96
CA LEU A 35 3.13 12.19 -3.05
C LEU A 35 3.73 12.00 -1.64
N ALA A 36 3.56 13.00 -0.77
CA ALA A 36 4.04 12.92 0.61
C ALA A 36 3.32 11.81 1.38
N LEU A 37 2.02 11.61 1.15
CA LEU A 37 1.24 10.54 1.78
C LEU A 37 1.77 9.16 1.35
N ALA A 38 1.95 8.94 0.05
CA ALA A 38 2.50 7.70 -0.49
C ALA A 38 3.85 7.35 0.17
N GLU A 39 4.77 8.32 0.23
CA GLU A 39 6.09 8.13 0.86
C GLU A 39 5.99 7.80 2.35
N GLN A 40 5.15 8.53 3.09
CA GLN A 40 5.02 8.29 4.52
C GLN A 40 4.46 6.90 4.81
N LEU A 41 3.44 6.45 4.08
CA LEU A 41 2.81 5.14 4.29
C LEU A 41 3.79 3.97 4.13
N GLY A 42 4.82 4.09 3.28
CA GLY A 42 5.90 3.08 3.17
C GLY A 42 6.70 2.84 4.45
N THR A 43 6.64 3.78 5.42
CA THR A 43 7.36 3.71 6.71
C THR A 43 6.42 3.53 7.92
N PHE A 44 5.12 3.32 7.70
CA PHE A 44 4.11 3.33 8.75
C PHE A 44 3.96 2.02 9.54
N THR A 45 4.70 0.97 9.20
CA THR A 45 4.52 -0.36 9.80
C THR A 45 4.56 -0.34 11.33
N GLN A 46 5.53 0.35 11.93
CA GLN A 46 5.61 0.42 13.40
C GLN A 46 4.45 1.22 14.02
N LEU A 47 3.90 2.19 13.28
CA LEU A 47 2.80 3.04 13.72
C LEU A 47 1.44 2.33 13.64
N VAL A 48 1.33 1.23 12.91
CA VAL A 48 0.12 0.39 12.83
C VAL A 48 0.19 -0.88 13.68
N GLY A 49 1.24 -1.06 14.49
CA GLY A 49 1.41 -2.23 15.36
C GLY A 49 2.25 -3.36 14.77
N GLY A 50 3.13 -3.05 13.82
CA GLY A 50 4.14 -3.96 13.29
C GLY A 50 3.69 -4.80 12.10
N GLU A 51 4.51 -5.79 11.76
CA GLU A 51 4.35 -6.65 10.57
C GLU A 51 3.01 -7.40 10.54
N SER A 52 2.45 -7.75 11.70
CA SER A 52 1.14 -8.41 11.82
C SER A 52 -0.03 -7.58 11.27
N HIS A 53 0.14 -6.26 11.15
CA HIS A 53 -0.91 -5.34 10.72
C HIS A 53 -0.50 -4.50 9.52
N VAL A 54 0.60 -4.83 8.85
CA VAL A 54 1.08 -4.08 7.68
C VAL A 54 0.06 -4.06 6.52
N HIS A 55 -0.80 -5.09 6.44
CA HIS A 55 -1.83 -5.21 5.42
C HIS A 55 -2.84 -4.04 5.42
N VAL A 56 -3.03 -3.36 6.55
CA VAL A 56 -3.93 -2.19 6.64
C VAL A 56 -3.45 -1.00 5.82
N LEU A 57 -2.17 -0.96 5.43
CA LEU A 57 -1.59 0.10 4.62
C LEU A 57 -1.82 -0.13 3.11
N LEU A 58 -2.26 -1.33 2.71
CA LEU A 58 -2.47 -1.65 1.30
C LEU A 58 -3.61 -0.86 0.66
N PRO A 59 -4.80 -0.70 1.27
CA PRO A 59 -5.90 0.05 0.65
C PRO A 59 -5.55 1.50 0.25
N PRO A 60 -4.97 2.36 1.12
CA PRO A 60 -4.63 3.72 0.70
C PRO A 60 -3.52 3.73 -0.36
N LEU A 61 -2.53 2.83 -0.29
CA LEU A 61 -1.48 2.73 -1.29
C LEU A 61 -2.00 2.20 -2.64
N GLU A 62 -2.98 1.30 -2.63
CA GLU A 62 -3.65 0.80 -3.83
C GLU A 62 -4.44 1.91 -4.53
N SER A 63 -5.12 2.77 -3.78
CA SER A 63 -5.77 3.97 -4.34
C SER A 63 -4.74 4.96 -4.91
N LEU A 64 -3.65 5.23 -4.19
CA LEU A 64 -2.57 6.10 -4.67
C LEU A 64 -1.85 5.52 -5.89
N ALA A 65 -1.76 4.20 -6.03
CA ALA A 65 -1.16 3.55 -7.19
C ALA A 65 -2.02 3.68 -8.48
N GLN A 66 -3.24 4.22 -8.39
CA GLN A 66 -4.16 4.35 -9.51
C GLN A 66 -4.34 5.79 -10.01
N VAL A 67 -3.82 6.78 -9.28
CA VAL A 67 -3.96 8.21 -9.63
C VAL A 67 -3.27 8.52 -10.97
N GLU A 68 -3.68 9.60 -11.64
CA GLU A 68 -3.10 9.95 -12.94
C GLU A 68 -1.66 10.43 -12.83
N GLU A 69 -1.35 11.20 -11.78
CA GLU A 69 -0.04 11.79 -11.55
C GLU A 69 1.04 10.71 -11.36
N THR A 70 2.02 10.70 -12.25
CA THR A 70 2.98 9.59 -12.34
C THR A 70 3.94 9.57 -11.18
N ILE A 71 4.36 10.73 -10.68
CA ILE A 71 5.28 10.78 -9.52
C ILE A 71 4.62 10.20 -8.26
N VAL A 72 3.30 10.40 -8.11
CA VAL A 72 2.54 9.85 -6.98
C VAL A 72 2.41 8.33 -7.13
N ARG A 73 2.04 7.83 -8.31
CA ARG A 73 1.94 6.37 -8.54
C ARG A 73 3.27 5.66 -8.31
N ASP A 74 4.37 6.21 -8.84
CA ASP A 74 5.69 5.60 -8.72
C ASP A 74 6.12 5.50 -7.25
N LYS A 75 5.82 6.54 -6.46
CA LYS A 75 6.07 6.53 -5.01
C LYS A 75 5.17 5.56 -4.25
N ALA A 76 3.91 5.40 -4.66
CA ALA A 76 3.00 4.41 -4.09
C ALA A 76 3.50 2.97 -4.36
N VAL A 77 3.95 2.70 -5.59
CA VAL A 77 4.56 1.42 -5.97
C VAL A 77 5.86 1.17 -5.19
N GLU A 78 6.72 2.17 -5.06
CA GLU A 78 7.93 2.08 -4.22
C GLU A 78 7.57 1.69 -2.78
N SER A 79 6.56 2.33 -2.20
CA SER A 79 6.10 2.07 -0.84
C SER A 79 5.52 0.66 -0.69
N LEU A 80 4.69 0.22 -1.65
CA LEU A 80 4.18 -1.17 -1.68
C LEU A 80 5.32 -2.19 -1.75
N ARG A 81 6.39 -1.92 -2.51
CA ARG A 81 7.58 -2.78 -2.58
C ARG A 81 8.33 -2.84 -1.26
N LEU A 82 8.36 -1.75 -0.49
CA LEU A 82 8.96 -1.73 0.86
C LEU A 82 8.12 -2.52 1.87
N LEU A 83 6.80 -2.55 1.72
CA LEU A 83 5.90 -3.29 2.60
C LEU A 83 5.83 -4.79 2.26
N ALA A 84 5.98 -5.18 1.00
CA ALA A 84 5.96 -6.58 0.56
C ALA A 84 6.84 -7.54 1.40
N PRO A 85 8.13 -7.24 1.69
CA PRO A 85 8.97 -8.12 2.52
C PRO A 85 8.49 -8.22 3.97
N GLN A 86 7.71 -7.25 4.46
CA GLN A 86 7.22 -7.18 5.84
C GLN A 86 5.96 -8.01 6.07
N HIS A 87 5.35 -8.54 5.01
CA HIS A 87 4.24 -9.49 5.13
C HIS A 87 4.78 -10.89 5.41
N SER A 88 4.07 -11.68 6.21
CA SER A 88 4.29 -13.13 6.25
C SER A 88 3.92 -13.74 4.89
N THR A 89 4.37 -14.98 4.59
CA THR A 89 3.98 -15.65 3.34
C THR A 89 2.46 -15.78 3.21
N THR A 90 1.79 -16.09 4.32
CA THR A 90 0.32 -16.20 4.38
C THR A 90 -0.36 -14.85 4.14
N ASP A 91 0.10 -13.78 4.77
CA ASP A 91 -0.50 -12.44 4.58
C ASP A 91 -0.24 -11.90 3.18
N LEU A 92 0.91 -12.25 2.60
CA LEU A 92 1.26 -11.86 1.25
C LEU A 92 0.28 -12.49 0.24
N GLU A 93 -0.04 -13.78 0.38
CA GLU A 93 -1.06 -14.44 -0.44
C GLU A 93 -2.48 -13.95 -0.13
N THR A 94 -2.78 -13.64 1.13
CA THR A 94 -4.14 -13.26 1.57
C THR A 94 -4.50 -11.82 1.20
N TYR A 95 -3.54 -10.89 1.25
CA TYR A 95 -3.80 -9.46 1.10
C TYR A 95 -3.03 -8.83 -0.07
N PHE A 96 -1.71 -9.07 -0.16
CA PHE A 96 -0.86 -8.40 -1.14
C PHE A 96 -1.13 -8.89 -2.58
N VAL A 97 -1.21 -10.21 -2.79
CA VAL A 97 -1.50 -10.80 -4.11
C VAL A 97 -2.87 -10.32 -4.64
N PRO A 98 -3.96 -10.33 -3.85
CA PRO A 98 -5.22 -9.73 -4.28
C PRO A 98 -5.11 -8.25 -4.68
N THR A 99 -4.33 -7.43 -3.98
CA THR A 99 -4.06 -6.04 -4.39
C THR A 99 -3.38 -5.97 -5.75
N VAL A 100 -2.34 -6.78 -5.99
CA VAL A 100 -1.66 -6.82 -7.30
C VAL A 100 -2.63 -7.26 -8.41
N LYS A 101 -3.48 -8.27 -8.15
CA LYS A 101 -4.49 -8.74 -9.10
C LYS A 101 -5.53 -7.66 -9.41
N ARG A 102 -6.05 -6.95 -8.41
CA ARG A 102 -6.98 -5.83 -8.61
C ARG A 102 -6.35 -4.72 -9.45
N LEU A 103 -5.09 -4.36 -9.19
CA LEU A 103 -4.37 -3.39 -10.00
C LEU A 103 -4.18 -3.87 -11.45
N ALA A 104 -3.82 -5.13 -11.64
CA ALA A 104 -3.61 -5.72 -12.97
C ALA A 104 -4.91 -5.83 -13.79
N GLN A 105 -6.05 -6.02 -13.11
CA GLN A 105 -7.38 -6.15 -13.69
C GLN A 105 -8.15 -4.83 -13.72
N GLY A 106 -7.56 -3.72 -13.24
CA GLY A 106 -8.21 -2.43 -13.19
C GLY A 106 -8.56 -1.90 -14.58
N ASP A 107 -9.71 -1.23 -14.69
CA ASP A 107 -10.21 -0.65 -15.95
C ASP A 107 -9.25 0.40 -16.53
N TRP A 108 -8.59 1.16 -15.65
CA TRP A 108 -7.66 2.22 -16.01
C TRP A 108 -6.23 1.72 -16.25
N PHE A 109 -5.57 2.28 -17.27
CA PHE A 109 -4.21 1.89 -17.64
C PHE A 109 -3.17 2.24 -16.56
N THR A 110 -3.43 3.29 -15.75
CA THR A 110 -2.59 3.71 -14.62
C THR A 110 -2.45 2.58 -13.62
N SER A 111 -3.57 1.96 -13.25
CA SER A 111 -3.66 0.80 -12.37
C SER A 111 -2.83 -0.38 -12.87
N ARG A 112 -3.01 -0.74 -14.15
CA ARG A 112 -2.29 -1.86 -14.78
C ARG A 112 -0.78 -1.62 -14.90
N THR A 113 -0.39 -0.36 -15.14
CA THR A 113 1.02 0.04 -15.17
C THR A 113 1.67 -0.18 -13.81
N SER A 114 1.02 0.26 -12.73
CA SER A 114 1.51 0.08 -11.36
C SER A 114 1.63 -1.39 -10.96
N ALA A 115 0.71 -2.24 -11.40
CA ALA A 115 0.76 -3.68 -11.12
C ALA A 115 2.07 -4.35 -11.62
N SER A 116 2.57 -3.92 -12.79
CA SER A 116 3.79 -4.49 -13.38
C SER A 116 5.02 -4.34 -12.48
N GLY A 117 5.07 -3.29 -11.65
CA GLY A 117 6.16 -3.04 -10.69
C GLY A 117 6.11 -3.89 -9.42
N LEU A 118 5.02 -4.65 -9.19
CA LEU A 118 4.76 -5.34 -7.92
C LEU A 118 4.88 -6.87 -8.03
N ILE A 119 4.69 -7.45 -9.22
CA ILE A 119 4.68 -8.92 -9.39
C ILE A 119 6.03 -9.54 -8.94
N SER A 120 7.14 -8.88 -9.27
CA SER A 120 8.48 -9.40 -8.97
C SER A 120 8.78 -9.48 -7.47
N VAL A 121 8.16 -8.64 -6.62
CA VAL A 121 8.48 -8.61 -5.18
C VAL A 121 7.78 -9.70 -4.39
N CYS A 122 6.65 -10.22 -4.87
CA CYS A 122 5.93 -11.32 -4.23
C CYS A 122 6.26 -12.69 -4.82
N TYR A 123 6.68 -12.77 -6.11
CA TYR A 123 6.77 -14.02 -6.86
C TYR A 123 7.61 -15.11 -6.17
N ALA A 124 8.77 -14.78 -5.60
CA ALA A 124 9.64 -15.78 -4.97
C ALA A 124 9.03 -16.44 -3.71
N ARG A 125 8.12 -15.72 -3.02
CA ARG A 125 7.62 -16.09 -1.70
C ARG A 125 6.25 -16.77 -1.73
N VAL A 126 5.51 -16.64 -2.83
CA VAL A 126 4.20 -17.27 -3.00
C VAL A 126 4.32 -18.74 -3.44
N SER A 127 3.30 -19.52 -3.11
CA SER A 127 3.14 -20.92 -3.48
C SER A 127 3.06 -21.10 -4.99
N ASN A 128 3.37 -22.32 -5.47
CA ASN A 128 3.30 -22.64 -6.90
C ASN A 128 1.87 -22.56 -7.46
N HIS A 129 0.86 -22.73 -6.61
CA HIS A 129 -0.53 -22.55 -7.02
C HIS A 129 -0.79 -21.09 -7.42
N VAL A 130 -0.43 -20.15 -6.55
CA VAL A 130 -0.59 -18.70 -6.80
C VAL A 130 0.26 -18.23 -7.99
N LYS A 131 1.43 -18.84 -8.24
CA LYS A 131 2.27 -18.53 -9.41
C LYS A 131 1.63 -18.92 -10.75
N GLY A 132 0.69 -19.87 -10.74
CA GLY A 132 0.03 -20.37 -11.93
C GLY A 132 -1.22 -19.58 -12.34
N GLU A 133 -1.63 -18.60 -11.52
CA GLU A 133 -2.77 -17.70 -11.74
C GLU A 133 -2.34 -16.35 -12.31
#